data_AF-A0AAD6S4U7-F1
#
_entry.id   AF-A0AAD6S4U7-F1
#
_cell.length_a   1.000
_cell.length_b   1.000
_cell.length_c   1.000
_cell.angle_alpha   90.00
_cell.angle_beta   90.00
_cell.angle_gamma   90.00
#
_symmetry.space_group_name_H-M   'P 1'
#
loop_
_entity.id
_entity.type
_entity.pdbx_description
1 polymer ?
#
loop_
_entity_poly.entity_id
_entity_poly.type
_entity_poly.pdbx_seq_one_letter_code
_entity_poly.pdbx_strand_id
1 'polypeptide(L)'
;MAEDGPTIESLAVYDERWWKWWGTLQPEWRVGEEGKAGRFARASYPPHAREKWASLRLPGPNGLLGVVATLYWWGKVVKEKGEQKDTESWGEAVADVEWMVKGLSTMEAALGEQ
;
A
#
# COMPACT_ATOMS: atom_id res chain seq x y z
N MET A 1 -14.09 -19.46 -17.33
CA MET A 1 -13.15 -20.22 -16.50
C MET A 1 -12.89 -19.37 -15.26
N ALA A 2 -13.39 -19.82 -14.09
CA ALA A 2 -13.37 -19.15 -12.78
C ALA A 2 -13.51 -17.61 -12.79
N GLU A 3 -14.73 -17.11 -13.01
CA GLU A 3 -15.10 -15.70 -12.82
C GLU A 3 -15.29 -15.32 -11.33
N ASP A 4 -15.20 -16.30 -10.42
CA ASP A 4 -15.38 -16.07 -8.99
C ASP A 4 -14.02 -15.78 -8.33
N GLY A 5 -13.71 -14.49 -8.24
CA GLY A 5 -12.58 -14.00 -7.44
C GLY A 5 -12.76 -14.27 -5.94
N PRO A 6 -11.77 -13.92 -5.10
CA PRO A 6 -11.87 -14.11 -3.66
C PRO A 6 -13.08 -13.37 -3.08
N THR A 7 -13.88 -14.09 -2.29
CA THR A 7 -15.06 -13.51 -1.63
C THR A 7 -14.65 -12.64 -0.44
N ILE A 8 -15.05 -11.37 -0.45
CA ILE A 8 -14.95 -10.48 0.71
C ILE A 8 -16.32 -10.45 1.39
N GLU A 9 -16.48 -11.19 2.48
CA GLU A 9 -17.75 -11.32 3.20
C GLU A 9 -18.17 -10.02 3.90
N SER A 10 -17.20 -9.34 4.52
CA SER A 10 -17.40 -8.07 5.22
C SER A 10 -16.34 -7.06 4.80
N LEU A 11 -16.78 -5.94 4.23
CA LEU A 11 -15.90 -4.83 3.86
C LEU A 11 -15.20 -4.23 5.08
N ALA A 12 -15.92 -4.07 6.20
CA ALA A 12 -15.36 -3.53 7.43
C ALA A 12 -14.25 -4.43 8.01
N VAL A 13 -14.47 -5.76 8.02
CA VAL A 13 -13.45 -6.70 8.53
C VAL A 13 -12.26 -6.78 7.58
N TYR A 14 -12.50 -6.72 6.27
CA TYR A 14 -11.41 -6.73 5.29
C TYR A 14 -10.58 -5.46 5.39
N ASP A 15 -11.21 -4.30 5.48
CA ASP A 15 -10.57 -3.00 5.65
C ASP A 15 -9.60 -3.00 6.86
N GLU A 16 -10.10 -3.36 8.04
CA GLU A 16 -9.29 -3.42 9.26
C GLU A 16 -8.08 -4.36 9.10
N ARG A 17 -8.32 -5.57 8.56
CA ARG A 17 -7.27 -6.57 8.37
C ARG A 17 -6.26 -6.14 7.32
N TRP A 18 -6.70 -5.51 6.25
CA TRP A 18 -5.84 -5.05 5.17
C TRP A 18 -4.91 -3.96 5.69
N TRP A 19 -5.42 -2.95 6.40
CA TRP A 19 -4.60 -1.89 6.99
C TRP A 19 -3.62 -2.43 8.04
N LYS A 20 -4.07 -3.36 8.89
CA LYS A 20 -3.19 -4.02 9.86
C LYS A 20 -2.06 -4.79 9.17
N TRP A 21 -2.38 -5.58 8.15
CA TRP A 21 -1.39 -6.34 7.37
C TRP A 21 -0.44 -5.41 6.61
N TRP A 22 -0.97 -4.41 5.91
CA TRP A 22 -0.18 -3.41 5.19
C TRP A 22 0.80 -2.68 6.12
N GLY A 23 0.39 -2.41 7.36
CA GLY A 23 1.27 -1.87 8.41
C GLY A 23 2.42 -2.78 8.81
N THR A 24 2.24 -4.09 8.82
CA THR A 24 3.36 -5.04 9.08
C THR A 24 4.40 -5.07 7.96
N LEU A 25 4.02 -4.64 6.76
CA LEU A 25 4.92 -4.53 5.61
C LEU A 25 5.62 -3.17 5.53
N GLN A 26 5.15 -2.18 6.29
CA GLN A 26 5.75 -0.85 6.27
C GLN A 26 7.05 -0.82 7.06
N PRO A 27 8.07 -0.11 6.55
CA PRO A 27 9.31 0.04 7.28
C PRO A 27 9.08 0.95 8.50
N GLU A 28 9.87 0.75 9.55
CA GLU A 28 9.73 1.45 10.84
C GLU A 28 9.68 2.98 10.71
N TRP A 29 10.43 3.53 9.74
CA TRP A 29 10.46 4.96 9.47
C TRP A 29 9.14 5.54 8.93
N ARG A 30 8.19 4.71 8.48
CA ARG A 30 6.82 5.12 8.11
C ARG A 30 5.82 5.06 9.27
N VAL A 31 6.15 4.31 10.33
CA VAL A 31 5.25 3.96 11.44
C VAL A 31 5.46 4.88 12.67
N GLY A 32 6.50 5.73 12.67
CA GLY A 32 6.82 6.68 13.76
C GLY A 32 5.91 7.92 13.89
N GLU A 33 6.24 8.81 14.85
CA GLU A 33 5.45 9.92 15.44
C GLU A 33 4.59 10.82 14.51
N GLU A 34 4.86 10.84 13.20
CA GLU A 34 4.09 11.60 12.21
C GLU A 34 2.87 10.84 11.65
N GLY A 35 2.74 9.54 11.93
CA GLY A 35 1.59 8.74 11.54
C GLY A 35 0.36 9.10 12.37
N LYS A 36 -0.47 10.04 11.88
CA LYS A 36 -1.76 10.33 12.53
C LYS A 36 -2.68 9.10 12.45
N ALA A 37 -3.13 8.64 13.62
CA ALA A 37 -4.27 7.74 13.81
C ALA A 37 -4.37 6.60 12.77
N GLY A 38 -3.40 5.68 12.80
CA GLY A 38 -3.46 4.47 11.98
C GLY A 38 -3.14 4.66 10.50
N ARG A 39 -2.63 5.83 10.08
CA ARG A 39 -2.16 6.08 8.71
C ARG A 39 -0.66 6.40 8.70
N PHE A 40 0.03 5.89 7.68
CA PHE A 40 1.48 6.01 7.54
C PHE A 40 1.90 7.44 7.20
N ALA A 41 3.07 7.84 7.68
CA ALA A 41 3.66 9.12 7.27
C ALA A 41 3.90 9.11 5.75
N ARG A 42 3.32 10.10 5.05
CA ARG A 42 3.56 10.42 3.63
C ARG A 42 4.45 11.67 3.50
N ALA A 43 5.31 11.92 4.48
CA ALA A 43 6.14 13.12 4.51
C ALA A 43 7.03 13.19 3.27
N SER A 44 7.27 14.41 2.80
CA SER A 44 8.18 14.71 1.69
C SER A 44 9.62 14.46 2.14
N TYR A 45 10.02 13.19 2.23
CA TYR A 45 11.40 12.87 2.53
C TYR A 45 12.23 13.22 1.29
N PRO A 46 13.17 14.18 1.40
CA PRO A 46 14.00 14.55 0.27
C PRO A 46 14.84 13.34 -0.17
N PRO A 47 15.26 13.29 -1.44
CA PRO A 47 16.04 12.21 -2.06
C PRO A 47 17.30 11.72 -1.29
N HIS A 48 17.70 12.41 -0.22
CA HIS A 48 18.72 12.00 0.74
C HIS A 48 18.31 10.85 1.68
N ALA A 49 17.04 10.44 1.70
CA ALA A 49 16.60 9.22 2.39
C ALA A 49 16.90 7.94 1.59
N ARG A 50 17.87 7.96 0.66
CA ARG A 50 18.30 6.82 -0.18
C ARG A 50 18.51 5.55 0.65
N GLU A 51 19.13 5.67 1.82
CA GLU A 51 19.37 4.54 2.74
C GLU A 51 18.07 3.94 3.30
N LYS A 52 17.05 4.77 3.57
CA LYS A 52 15.74 4.34 4.05
C LYS A 52 14.90 3.66 2.96
N TRP A 53 15.01 4.10 1.71
CA TRP A 53 14.36 3.46 0.57
C TRP A 53 15.09 2.19 0.11
N ALA A 54 16.42 2.16 0.24
CA ALA A 54 17.22 0.97 -0.08
C ALA A 54 16.86 -0.24 0.79
N SER A 55 16.44 -0.03 2.04
CA SER A 55 15.97 -1.12 2.91
C SER A 55 14.68 -1.79 2.44
N LEU A 56 13.92 -1.15 1.55
CA LEU A 56 12.72 -1.71 0.92
C LEU A 56 13.02 -2.51 -0.34
N ARG A 57 14.28 -2.56 -0.78
CA ARG A 57 14.72 -3.34 -1.94
C ARG A 57 14.85 -4.82 -1.54
N LEU A 58 13.70 -5.44 -1.26
CA LEU A 58 13.59 -6.85 -0.93
C LEU A 58 13.24 -7.64 -2.19
N PRO A 59 14.22 -8.31 -2.84
CA PRO A 59 13.94 -9.11 -4.03
C PRO A 59 13.09 -10.33 -3.65
N GLY A 60 11.91 -10.46 -4.26
CA GLY A 60 11.02 -11.59 -4.04
C GLY A 60 9.96 -11.69 -5.15
N PRO A 61 9.52 -12.91 -5.50
CA PRO A 61 8.64 -13.14 -6.66
C PRO A 61 7.24 -12.53 -6.52
N ASN A 62 6.80 -12.18 -5.31
CA ASN A 62 5.42 -11.75 -5.02
C ASN A 62 5.34 -10.42 -4.24
N GLY A 63 6.28 -9.50 -4.43
CA GLY A 63 6.36 -8.24 -3.67
C GLY A 63 5.12 -7.33 -3.83
N LEU A 64 5.25 -6.23 -4.56
CA LEU A 64 4.14 -5.27 -4.70
C LEU A 64 2.97 -5.81 -5.55
N LEU A 65 3.19 -6.84 -6.37
CA LEU A 65 2.13 -7.46 -7.16
C LEU A 65 1.02 -8.08 -6.30
N GLY A 66 1.38 -8.69 -5.16
CA GLY A 66 0.38 -9.22 -4.22
C GLY A 66 -0.48 -8.11 -3.61
N VAL A 67 0.14 -6.98 -3.26
CA VAL A 67 -0.55 -5.79 -2.74
C VAL A 67 -1.52 -5.23 -3.77
N VAL A 68 -1.07 -5.04 -5.01
CA VAL A 68 -1.93 -4.55 -6.11
C VAL A 68 -3.09 -5.51 -6.38
N ALA A 69 -2.85 -6.82 -6.37
CA ALA A 69 -3.91 -7.81 -6.53
C ALA A 69 -4.99 -7.69 -5.42
N THR A 70 -4.58 -7.50 -4.17
CA THR A 70 -5.52 -7.31 -3.06
C THR A 70 -6.36 -6.03 -3.23
N LEU A 71 -5.74 -4.92 -3.66
CA LEU A 71 -6.43 -3.66 -3.93
C LEU A 71 -7.44 -3.78 -5.09
N TYR A 72 -7.10 -4.55 -6.13
CA TYR A 72 -7.99 -4.78 -7.26
C TYR A 72 -9.27 -5.51 -6.83
N TRP A 73 -9.13 -6.64 -6.12
CA TRP A 73 -10.27 -7.42 -5.67
C TRP A 73 -11.10 -6.67 -4.62
N TRP A 74 -10.44 -5.96 -3.70
CA TRP A 74 -11.13 -5.07 -2.77
C TRP A 74 -11.92 -3.99 -3.50
N GLY A 75 -11.32 -3.33 -4.49
CA GLY A 75 -11.96 -2.28 -5.29
C GLY A 75 -13.17 -2.77 -6.08
N LYS A 76 -13.14 -3.99 -6.64
CA LYS A 76 -14.32 -4.61 -7.29
C LYS A 76 -15.49 -4.72 -6.31
N VAL A 77 -15.21 -5.25 -5.12
CA VAL A 77 -16.22 -5.46 -4.06
C VAL A 77 -16.76 -4.12 -3.54
N VAL A 78 -15.89 -3.13 -3.33
CA VAL A 78 -16.31 -1.76 -2.95
C VAL A 78 -17.19 -1.13 -4.02
N LYS A 79 -16.85 -1.30 -5.30
CA LYS A 79 -17.65 -0.78 -6.41
C LYS A 79 -19.04 -1.41 -6.49
N GLU A 80 -19.15 -2.70 -6.19
CA GLU A 80 -20.41 -3.46 -6.29
C GLU A 80 -21.34 -3.23 -5.10
N LYS A 81 -20.80 -3.14 -3.88
CA LYS A 81 -21.61 -3.15 -2.64
C LYS A 81 -21.11 -2.23 -1.52
N GLY A 82 -20.11 -1.39 -1.77
CA GLY A 82 -19.52 -0.52 -0.77
C GLY A 82 -20.32 0.75 -0.51
N GLU A 83 -20.16 1.28 0.70
CA GLU A 83 -20.62 2.61 1.09
C GLU A 83 -19.52 3.66 0.85
N GLN A 84 -19.85 4.94 1.10
CA GLN A 84 -18.88 6.04 0.97
C GLN A 84 -17.61 5.78 1.80
N LYS A 85 -17.74 5.34 3.05
CA LYS A 85 -16.61 5.03 3.93
C LYS A 85 -15.68 3.95 3.35
N ASP A 86 -16.24 2.95 2.66
CA ASP A 86 -15.47 1.85 2.08
C ASP A 86 -14.70 2.34 0.85
N THR A 87 -15.33 3.22 0.06
CA THR A 87 -14.70 3.90 -1.08
C THR A 87 -13.56 4.81 -0.64
N GLU A 88 -13.77 5.58 0.43
CA GLU A 88 -12.75 6.46 1.01
C GLU A 88 -11.56 5.66 1.54
N SER A 89 -11.80 4.58 2.29
CA SER A 89 -10.72 3.78 2.85
C SER A 89 -9.93 3.03 1.77
N TRP A 90 -10.62 2.42 0.80
CA TRP A 90 -9.95 1.81 -0.35
C TRP A 90 -9.15 2.84 -1.17
N GLY A 91 -9.70 4.04 -1.38
CA GLY A 91 -9.00 5.12 -2.08
C GLY A 91 -7.73 5.56 -1.36
N GLU A 92 -7.76 5.66 -0.03
CA GLU A 92 -6.58 5.95 0.78
C GLU A 92 -5.53 4.83 0.72
N ALA A 93 -5.96 3.57 0.69
CA ALA A 93 -5.08 2.42 0.52
C ALA A 93 -4.38 2.45 -0.86
N VAL A 94 -5.12 2.76 -1.93
CA VAL A 94 -4.56 2.95 -3.28
C VAL A 94 -3.55 4.10 -3.29
N ALA A 95 -3.89 5.25 -2.71
CA ALA A 95 -3.01 6.41 -2.66
C ALA A 95 -1.72 6.14 -1.87
N ASP A 96 -1.80 5.35 -0.79
CA ASP A 96 -0.62 4.98 0.00
C ASP A 96 0.32 4.04 -0.77
N VAL A 97 -0.22 3.03 -1.44
CA VAL A 97 0.56 2.10 -2.27
C VAL A 97 1.16 2.81 -3.47
N GLU A 98 0.41 3.70 -4.13
CA GLU A 98 0.94 4.52 -5.23
C GLU A 98 2.12 5.39 -4.77
N TRP A 99 2.01 6.01 -3.59
CA TRP A 99 3.09 6.80 -3.02
C TRP A 99 4.35 5.96 -2.77
N MET A 100 4.20 4.75 -2.24
CA MET A 100 5.31 3.81 -2.03
C MET A 100 5.99 3.39 -3.33
N VAL A 101 5.20 3.03 -4.36
CA VAL A 101 5.72 2.65 -5.68
C VAL A 101 6.49 3.82 -6.30
N LYS A 102 5.94 5.03 -6.26
CA LYS A 102 6.60 6.24 -6.77
C LYS A 102 7.93 6.52 -6.06
N GLY A 103 7.97 6.38 -4.74
CA GLY A 103 9.19 6.56 -3.96
C GLY A 103 10.28 5.55 -4.33
N LEU A 104 9.92 4.28 -4.47
CA LEU A 104 10.82 3.22 -4.92
C LEU A 104 11.35 3.47 -6.34
N SER A 105 10.47 3.76 -7.30
CA SER A 105 10.88 4.01 -8.69
C SER A 105 11.75 5.26 -8.84
N THR A 106 11.48 6.33 -8.06
CA THR A 106 12.30 7.54 -8.08
C THR A 106 13.71 7.26 -7.54
N MET A 107 13.83 6.41 -6.51
CA MET A 107 15.14 5.98 -6.03
C MET A 107 15.87 5.13 -7.07
N GLU A 108 15.18 4.23 -7.79
CA GLU A 108 15.84 3.35 -8.79
C GLU A 108 16.44 4.15 -9.94
N ALA A 109 15.71 5.16 -10.43
CA ALA A 109 16.23 6.09 -11.43
C ALA A 109 17.51 6.79 -10.95
N ALA A 110 17.54 7.24 -9.69
CA ALA A 110 18.70 7.90 -9.10
C ALA A 110 19.90 6.96 -8.84
N LEU A 111 19.71 5.63 -8.83
CA LEU A 111 20.78 4.65 -8.72
C LEU A 111 21.41 4.27 -10.06
N GLY A 112 20.65 4.38 -11.16
CA GLY A 112 21.10 4.00 -12.51
C GLY A 112 21.96 5.04 -13.22
N GLU A 113 22.11 6.24 -12.66
CA GLU A 113 22.93 7.34 -13.19
C GLU A 113 24.36 7.36 -12.60
N GLN A 114 24.84 6.27 -11.98
CA GLN A 114 26.21 6.14 -11.43
C GLN A 114 27.12 5.26 -12.28
#